data_AF-A0ABD0SBP2-F1
#
_entry.id   AF-A0ABD0SBP2-F1
#
_cell.length_a   1.000
_cell.length_b   1.000
_cell.length_c   1.000
_cell.angle_alpha   90.00
_cell.angle_beta   90.00
_cell.angle_gamma   90.00
#
_symmetry.space_group_name_H-M   'P 1'
#
loop_
_entity.id
_entity.type
_entity.pdbx_description
1 polymer ?
#
loop_
_entity_poly.entity_id
_entity_poly.type
_entity_poly.pdbx_seq_one_letter_code
_entity_poly.pdbx_strand_id
1 'polypeptide(L)' 'MSHDMFDSHANDQLTSQRGICMEKDCNTRKAFLELRECQNRIAKKPYTAENCHQETVDLIEAIDHCVADKAFVKFA' A
#
# COMPACT_ATOMS: atom_id res chain seq x y z
N MET A 1 -1.29 3.88 8.34
CA MET A 1 -1.12 2.52 7.79
C MET A 1 -0.61 1.67 8.93
N SER A 2 -1.42 0.73 9.43
CA SER A 2 -0.93 -0.19 10.46
C SER A 2 0.23 -0.98 9.87
N HIS A 3 1.34 -1.06 10.59
CA HIS A 3 2.50 -1.87 10.19
C HIS A 3 2.09 -3.32 9.89
N ASP A 4 0.99 -3.78 10.51
CA ASP A 4 0.48 -5.14 10.44
C ASP A 4 -0.16 -5.51 9.10
N MET A 5 -0.52 -4.55 8.23
CA MET A 5 -1.22 -4.84 6.96
C MET A 5 -0.28 -5.21 5.80
N PHE A 6 1.02 -4.97 5.96
CA PHE A 6 2.03 -5.11 4.91
C PHE A 6 3.28 -5.85 5.41
N ASP A 7 3.12 -6.77 6.36
CA ASP A 7 4.21 -7.57 6.91
C ASP A 7 4.44 -8.81 6.04
N SER A 8 5.60 -8.88 5.36
CA SER A 8 6.00 -10.00 4.52
C SER A 8 6.23 -11.31 5.29
N HIS A 9 6.35 -11.24 6.61
CA HIS A 9 6.51 -12.38 7.52
C HIS A 9 5.21 -12.79 8.22
N ALA A 10 4.08 -12.17 7.91
CA ALA A 10 2.79 -12.51 8.51
C ALA A 10 2.36 -13.95 8.18
N ASN A 11 1.71 -14.60 9.15
CA ASN A 11 1.10 -15.93 8.96
C ASN A 11 -0.10 -15.90 8.00
N ASP A 12 -0.80 -14.76 7.93
CA ASP A 12 -1.89 -14.55 6.98
C ASP A 12 -1.33 -14.41 5.55
N GLN A 13 -1.87 -15.20 4.63
CA GLN A 13 -1.37 -15.24 3.26
C GLN A 13 -1.57 -13.90 2.54
N LEU A 14 -2.73 -13.25 2.74
CA LEU A 14 -3.01 -11.97 2.10
C LEU A 14 -2.01 -10.91 2.60
N THR A 15 -1.81 -10.83 3.90
CA THR A 15 -0.89 -9.89 4.54
C THR A 15 0.56 -10.11 4.11
N SER A 16 1.03 -11.37 4.08
CA SER A 16 2.39 -11.68 3.62
C SER A 16 2.61 -11.33 2.15
N GLN A 17 1.66 -11.63 1.26
CA GLN A 17 1.79 -11.26 -0.15
C GLN A 17 1.74 -9.75 -0.36
N ARG A 18 0.91 -9.03 0.40
CA ARG A 18 0.88 -7.56 0.39
C ARG A 18 2.22 -6.98 0.84
N GLY A 19 2.84 -7.51 1.89
CA GLY A 19 4.18 -7.11 2.32
C GLY A 19 5.27 -7.37 1.27
N ILE A 20 5.24 -8.54 0.64
CA ILE A 20 6.17 -8.87 -0.44
C ILE A 20 6.00 -7.92 -1.63
N CYS A 21 4.77 -7.57 -2.01
CA CYS A 21 4.50 -6.60 -3.08
C CYS A 21 4.99 -5.20 -2.70
N MET A 22 4.80 -4.77 -1.46
CA MET A 22 5.32 -3.49 -0.96
C MET A 22 6.86 -3.40 -1.04
N GLU A 23 7.57 -4.50 -0.82
CA GLU A 23 9.04 -4.55 -0.86
C GLU A 23 9.60 -4.66 -2.28
N LYS A 24 8.94 -5.44 -3.15
CA LYS A 24 9.52 -5.90 -4.43
C LYS A 24 8.91 -5.28 -5.67
N ASP A 25 7.68 -4.77 -5.60
CA ASP A 25 6.99 -4.24 -6.78
C ASP A 25 7.25 -2.74 -6.97
N CYS A 26 7.75 -2.38 -8.17
CA CYS A 26 8.11 -1.00 -8.49
C CYS A 26 6.91 -0.07 -8.56
N ASN A 27 5.75 -0.55 -9.04
CA ASN A 27 4.54 0.27 -9.17
C ASN A 27 3.95 0.59 -7.80
N THR A 28 3.89 -0.42 -6.94
CA THR A 28 3.50 -0.31 -5.54
C THR A 28 4.41 0.65 -4.79
N ARG A 29 5.73 0.54 -4.97
CA ARG A 29 6.70 1.46 -4.36
C ARG A 29 6.49 2.90 -4.83
N LYS A 30 6.20 3.11 -6.11
CA LYS A 30 5.91 4.45 -6.65
C LYS A 30 4.67 5.06 -5.98
N ALA A 31 3.55 4.33 -5.95
CA ALA A 31 2.31 4.81 -5.31
C ALA A 31 2.50 5.09 -3.82
N PHE A 32 3.32 4.29 -3.12
CA PHE A 32 3.65 4.53 -1.71
C PHE A 32 4.41 5.85 -1.52
N LEU A 33 5.36 6.16 -2.40
CA LEU A 33 6.11 7.42 -2.34
C LEU A 33 5.19 8.63 -2.59
N GLU A 34 4.26 8.54 -3.54
CA GLU A 34 3.27 9.58 -3.83
C GLU A 34 2.36 9.85 -2.63
N LEU A 35 1.87 8.78 -1.97
CA LEU A 35 1.10 8.90 -0.72
C LEU A 35 1.92 9.58 0.39
N ARG A 36 3.20 9.22 0.55
CA ARG A 36 4.09 9.84 1.54
C ARG A 36 4.33 11.31 1.25
N GLU A 37 4.49 11.68 -0.02
CA GLU A 37 4.62 13.07 -0.42
C GLU A 37 3.37 13.87 -0.07
N CYS A 38 2.18 13.35 -0.38
CA CYS A 38 0.92 13.99 -0.01
C CYS A 38 0.80 14.18 1.51
N GLN A 39 1.10 13.13 2.30
CA GLN A 39 1.04 13.21 3.77
C GLN A 39 1.98 14.29 4.31
N ASN A 40 3.20 14.37 3.78
CA ASN A 40 4.17 15.40 4.16
C ASN A 40 3.74 16.81 3.75
N ARG A 41 3.03 16.95 2.64
CA ARG A 41 2.50 18.22 2.14
C ARG A 41 1.36 18.73 3.02
N ILE A 42 0.43 17.85 3.39
CA ILE A 42 -0.70 18.19 4.29
C ILE A 42 -0.21 18.49 5.69
N ALA A 43 0.78 17.76 6.22
CA ALA A 43 1.35 18.02 7.54
C ALA A 43 1.91 19.45 7.70
N LYS A 44 2.29 20.11 6.60
CA LYS A 44 2.77 21.49 6.58
C LYS A 44 1.65 22.54 6.45
N LYS A 45 0.40 22.13 6.25
CA LYS A 45 -0.75 23.01 6.02
C LYS A 45 -1.76 22.87 7.18
N PRO A 46 -1.75 23.77 8.17
CA PRO A 46 -2.63 23.65 9.34
C PRO A 46 -4.13 23.79 9.02
N TYR A 47 -4.48 24.46 7.92
CA TYR A 47 -5.85 24.60 7.44
C TYR A 47 -5.88 24.30 5.94
N THR A 48 -6.32 23.10 5.57
CA THR A 48 -6.45 22.68 4.18
C THR A 48 -7.65 21.76 4.00
N ALA A 49 -8.32 21.85 2.85
CA ALA A 49 -9.33 20.88 2.42
C ALA A 49 -8.69 19.68 1.68
N GLU A 50 -7.39 19.78 1.37
CA GLU A 50 -6.61 18.71 0.75
C GLU A 50 -6.59 17.48 1.66
N ASN A 51 -6.77 16.30 1.06
CA ASN A 51 -6.61 14.99 1.70
C ASN A 51 -5.83 14.06 0.76
N CYS A 52 -5.30 12.97 1.29
CA CYS A 52 -4.55 11.98 0.51
C CYS A 52 -5.39 10.75 0.16
N HIS A 53 -6.70 10.93 -0.07
CA HIS A 53 -7.59 9.82 -0.36
C HIS A 53 -7.24 9.17 -1.70
N GLN A 54 -7.00 9.98 -2.74
CA GLN A 54 -6.63 9.49 -4.06
C GLN A 54 -5.35 8.65 -4.00
N GLU A 55 -4.27 9.18 -3.41
CA GLU A 55 -3.00 8.47 -3.32
C GLU A 55 -3.10 7.20 -2.43
N THR A 56 -4.06 7.17 -1.50
CA THR A 56 -4.37 5.97 -0.72
C THR A 56 -5.04 4.90 -1.59
N VAL A 57 -6.00 5.29 -2.43
CA VAL A 57 -6.68 4.38 -3.36
C VAL A 57 -5.69 3.86 -4.40
N ASP A 58 -4.85 4.73 -4.98
CA ASP A 58 -3.85 4.36 -5.98
C ASP A 58 -2.85 3.32 -5.42
N LEU A 59 -2.43 3.48 -4.16
CA LEU A 59 -1.58 2.50 -3.47
C LEU A 59 -2.29 1.16 -3.30
N ILE A 60 -3.55 1.16 -2.86
CA ILE A 60 -4.32 -0.08 -2.67
C ILE A 60 -4.51 -0.81 -4.00
N GLU A 61 -4.85 -0.09 -5.07
CA GLU A 61 -4.99 -0.65 -6.41
C GLU A 61 -3.69 -1.31 -6.89
N ALA A 62 -2.55 -0.62 -6.74
CA ALA A 62 -1.25 -1.17 -7.14
C ALA A 62 -0.90 -2.45 -6.36
N ILE A 63 -1.18 -2.48 -5.06
CA ILE A 63 -0.96 -3.65 -4.21
C ILE A 63 -1.88 -4.80 -4.62
N ASP A 64 -3.18 -4.54 -4.76
CA ASP A 64 -4.16 -5.58 -5.09
C ASP A 64 -3.89 -6.14 -6.51
N HIS A 65 -3.44 -5.31 -7.45
CA HIS A 65 -2.97 -5.78 -8.75
C HIS A 65 -1.75 -6.71 -8.64
N CYS A 66 -0.76 -6.36 -7.81
CA CYS A 66 0.42 -7.20 -7.58
C CYS A 66 0.10 -8.53 -6.87
N VAL A 67 -0.94 -8.54 -6.04
CA VAL A 67 -1.31 -9.68 -5.18
C VAL A 67 -2.36 -10.59 -5.83
N ALA A 68 -3.07 -10.12 -6.86
CA ALA A 68 -4.22 -10.80 -7.49
C ALA A 68 -3.95 -12.26 -7.88
N ASP A 69 -2.75 -12.56 -8.39
CA ASP A 69 -2.33 -13.89 -8.84
C ASP A 69 -1.63 -14.73 -7.75
N LYS A 70 -1.37 -14.16 -6.56
CA LYS A 70 -0.56 -14.79 -5.49
C LYS A 70 -1.33 -15.07 -4.21
N ALA A 71 -2.28 -14.20 -3.84
CA ALA A 71 -2.98 -14.31 -2.56
C ALA A 71 -3.83 -15.56 -2.43
N PHE A 72 -4.41 -16.06 -3.53
CA PHE A 72 -5.36 -17.18 -3.49
C PHE A 72 -4.76 -18.53 -3.88
N VAL A 73 -3.45 -18.61 -4.13
CA VAL A 73 -2.80 -19.85 -4.60
C VAL A 73 -2.88 -21.00 -3.59
N LYS A 74 -3.01 -20.72 -2.29
CA LYS A 74 -3.20 -21.76 -1.25
C LYS A 74 -4.64 -21.94 -0.80
N PHE A 75 -5.57 -21.17 -1.38
CA PHE A 75 -7.01 -21.29 -1.13
C PHE A 75 -7.74 -22.06 -2.25
N ALA A 76 -7.02 -22.48 -3.30
CA ALA A 76 -7.46 -23.41 -4.33
C ALA A 76 -7.04 -24.84 -3.98
#